data_AF-A0A7X2XLJ5-F1
#
_entry.id   AF-A0A7X2XLJ5-F1
#
_cell.length_a   1.000
_cell.length_b   1.000
_cell.length_c   1.000
_cell.angle_alpha   90.00
_cell.angle_beta   90.00
_cell.angle_gamma   90.00
#
_symmetry.space_group_name_H-M   'P 1'
#
loop_
_entity.id
_entity.type
_entity.pdbx_description
1 polymer ?
#
loop_
_entity_poly.entity_id
_entity_poly.type
_entity_poly.pdbx_seq_one_letter_code
_entity_poly.pdbx_strand_id
1 'polypeptide(L)'
;YYLEETKQPAGYALLTSRQKFEVTATSYSATGQGIEYTAGSGKDDATKVVNKKITIPQTGGIGTIIFAVAGAVIMGIAVYAYVKNNKDEDQLA
;
A
#
# COMPACT_ATOMS: atom_id res chain seq x y z
N TYR A 1 -18.73 19.17 16.77
CA TYR A 1 -17.34 18.99 17.22
C TYR A 1 -16.53 18.26 16.16
N TYR A 2 -15.22 18.22 16.31
CA TYR A 2 -14.30 17.58 15.37
C TYR A 2 -13.23 16.79 16.13
N LEU A 3 -13.02 15.54 15.74
CA LEU A 3 -11.94 14.68 16.22
C LEU A 3 -10.73 14.88 15.32
N GLU A 4 -9.59 15.19 15.91
CA GLU A 4 -8.28 15.24 15.25
C GLU A 4 -7.41 14.11 15.81
N GLU A 5 -6.91 13.23 14.95
CA GLU A 5 -5.99 12.17 15.37
C GLU A 5 -4.59 12.76 15.54
N THR A 6 -4.01 12.61 16.73
CA THR A 6 -2.66 13.11 17.05
C THR A 6 -1.60 12.01 17.05
N LYS A 7 -2.04 10.76 17.16
CA LYS A 7 -1.20 9.57 17.13
C LYS A 7 -2.00 8.38 16.61
N GLN A 8 -1.50 7.76 15.56
CA GLN A 8 -2.13 6.63 14.89
C GLN A 8 -1.73 5.29 15.52
N PRO A 9 -2.58 4.25 15.39
CA PRO A 9 -2.23 2.88 15.74
C PRO A 9 -1.04 2.35 14.91
N ALA A 10 -0.28 1.42 15.48
CA ALA A 10 0.85 0.81 14.79
C ALA A 10 0.43 0.14 13.47
N GLY A 11 1.15 0.41 12.38
CA GLY A 11 0.86 -0.13 11.04
C GLY A 11 -0.22 0.61 10.25
N TYR A 12 -0.78 1.70 10.79
CA TYR A 12 -1.72 2.58 10.12
C TYR A 12 -1.10 3.94 9.79
N ALA A 13 -1.71 4.65 8.84
CA ALA A 13 -1.39 6.02 8.49
C ALA A 13 -2.20 6.99 9.36
N LEU A 14 -1.59 8.12 9.71
CA LEU A 14 -2.27 9.21 10.40
C LEU A 14 -3.41 9.75 9.54
N LEU A 15 -4.57 9.98 10.16
CA LEU A 15 -5.71 10.62 9.52
C LEU A 15 -5.36 12.08 9.15
N THR A 16 -5.56 12.41 7.89
CA THR A 16 -5.28 13.74 7.32
C THR A 16 -6.45 14.71 7.45
N SER A 17 -7.62 14.22 7.86
CA SER A 17 -8.86 14.99 7.92
C SER A 17 -9.48 14.84 9.30
N ARG A 18 -10.00 15.93 9.85
CA ARG A 18 -10.76 15.89 11.10
C ARG A 18 -12.12 15.25 10.87
N GLN A 19 -12.54 14.35 11.76
CA GLN A 19 -13.84 13.70 11.69
C GLN A 19 -14.89 14.52 12.46
N LYS A 20 -15.94 14.99 11.77
CA LYS A 20 -17.07 15.70 12.41
C LYS A 20 -17.91 14.71 13.23
N PHE A 21 -18.34 15.14 14.42
CA PHE A 21 -19.38 14.49 15.20
C PHE A 21 -20.22 15.53 15.96
N GLU A 22 -21.44 15.18 16.34
CA GLU A 22 -22.38 16.06 17.03
C GLU A 22 -22.72 15.49 18.40
N VAL A 23 -22.79 16.37 19.40
CA VAL A 23 -23.22 16.02 20.76
C VAL A 23 -24.62 16.56 20.93
N THR A 24 -25.56 15.67 21.24
CA THR A 24 -26.98 15.97 21.47
C THR A 24 -27.42 15.35 22.79
N ALA A 25 -28.67 15.57 23.20
CA ALA A 25 -29.20 14.97 24.43
C ALA A 25 -29.14 13.43 24.44
N THR A 26 -29.15 12.79 23.25
CA THR A 26 -29.19 11.32 23.12
C THR A 26 -27.98 10.75 22.39
N SER A 27 -27.00 11.57 21.98
CA SER A 27 -25.86 11.11 21.17
C SER A 27 -24.97 10.09 21.86
N TYR A 28 -25.09 9.90 23.18
CA TYR A 28 -24.33 8.90 23.94
C TYR A 28 -25.04 7.53 24.04
N SER A 29 -26.37 7.48 23.85
CA SER A 29 -27.17 6.28 24.13
C SER A 29 -28.09 5.85 22.98
N ALA A 30 -28.24 6.68 21.95
CA ALA A 30 -29.00 6.35 20.76
C ALA A 30 -28.31 5.23 19.97
N THR A 31 -29.10 4.30 19.43
CA THR A 31 -28.62 3.26 18.51
C THR A 31 -28.67 3.76 17.06
N GLY A 32 -28.01 3.04 16.14
CA GLY A 32 -27.95 3.40 14.72
C GLY A 32 -26.83 4.38 14.37
N GLN A 33 -25.79 4.48 15.21
CA GLN A 33 -24.65 5.39 15.06
C GLN A 33 -23.50 4.79 14.23
N GLY A 34 -23.61 3.50 13.90
CA GLY A 34 -22.80 2.82 12.89
C GLY A 34 -21.90 1.70 13.40
N ILE A 35 -21.64 1.60 14.71
CA ILE A 35 -20.95 0.47 15.32
C ILE A 35 -21.35 0.30 16.78
N GLU A 36 -21.33 -0.94 17.28
CA GLU A 36 -21.49 -1.23 18.70
C GLU A 36 -20.30 -0.71 19.52
N TYR A 37 -20.57 0.01 20.61
CA TYR A 37 -19.50 0.42 21.53
C TYR A 37 -18.83 -0.80 22.19
N THR A 38 -19.64 -1.77 22.59
CA THR A 38 -19.20 -3.08 23.07
C THR A 38 -19.68 -4.15 22.11
N ALA A 39 -18.76 -4.92 21.53
CA ALA A 39 -19.07 -5.97 20.57
C ALA A 39 -20.00 -7.03 21.19
N GLY A 40 -21.07 -7.38 20.48
CA GLY A 40 -22.10 -8.32 20.91
C GLY A 40 -23.21 -7.71 21.77
N SER A 41 -23.25 -6.39 21.92
CA SER A 41 -24.27 -5.70 22.73
C SER A 41 -25.64 -5.59 22.03
N GLY A 42 -25.69 -5.76 20.71
CA GLY A 42 -26.89 -5.55 19.88
C GLY A 42 -27.28 -4.07 19.74
N LYS A 43 -26.39 -3.14 20.11
CA LYS A 43 -26.65 -1.70 20.13
C LYS A 43 -25.54 -0.97 19.40
N ASP A 44 -25.85 -0.43 18.22
CA ASP A 44 -24.92 0.42 17.46
C ASP A 44 -24.89 1.85 18.03
N ASP A 45 -24.34 2.01 19.23
CA ASP A 45 -24.36 3.27 20.00
C ASP A 45 -23.05 4.08 19.91
N ALA A 46 -22.12 3.70 19.05
CA ALA A 46 -20.88 4.43 18.79
C ALA A 46 -20.72 4.84 17.32
N THR A 47 -19.98 5.94 17.09
CA THR A 47 -19.57 6.38 15.76
C THR A 47 -18.23 5.75 15.39
N LYS A 48 -18.14 5.14 14.20
CA LYS A 48 -16.91 4.52 13.71
C LYS A 48 -15.86 5.57 13.29
N VAL A 49 -14.62 5.37 13.71
CA VAL A 49 -13.43 6.07 13.19
C VAL A 49 -12.61 5.07 12.38
N VAL A 50 -12.50 5.27 11.07
CA VAL A 50 -11.87 4.28 10.17
C VAL A 50 -10.43 4.69 9.84
N ASN A 51 -9.46 3.99 10.43
CA ASN A 51 -8.04 4.19 10.12
C ASN A 51 -7.66 3.57 8.76
N LYS A 52 -6.68 4.17 8.09
CA LYS A 52 -6.13 3.70 6.80
C LYS A 52 -4.84 2.92 7.05
N LYS A 53 -4.77 1.66 6.62
CA LYS A 53 -3.57 0.82 6.81
C LYS A 53 -2.48 1.22 5.82
N ILE A 54 -1.22 1.23 6.26
CA ILE A 54 -0.08 1.38 5.36
C ILE A 54 0.17 0.02 4.72
N THR A 55 -0.11 -0.10 3.43
CA THR A 55 0.19 -1.30 2.64
C THR A 55 1.13 -0.92 1.52
N ILE A 56 2.37 -1.39 1.57
CA ILE A 56 3.29 -1.31 0.45
C ILE A 56 2.89 -2.44 -0.51
N PRO A 57 2.44 -2.15 -1.74
CA PRO A 57 2.16 -3.21 -2.70
C PRO A 57 3.46 -3.96 -3.01
N GLN A 58 3.38 -5.29 -3.15
CA GLN A 58 4.49 -6.02 -3.78
C GLN A 58 4.59 -5.55 -5.23
N THR A 59 5.65 -4.80 -5.53
CA THR A 59 5.97 -4.37 -6.89
C THR A 59 6.65 -5.49 -7.66
N GLY A 60 6.42 -5.54 -8.98
CA GLY A 60 6.96 -6.60 -9.84
C GLY A 60 5.88 -7.55 -10.33
N GLY A 61 4.95 -7.02 -11.13
CA GLY A 61 4.00 -7.86 -11.86
C GLY A 61 4.66 -8.63 -13.00
N ILE A 62 3.88 -9.40 -13.74
CA ILE A 62 4.37 -10.21 -14.87
C ILE A 62 5.15 -9.38 -15.90
N GLY A 63 4.78 -8.11 -16.11
CA GLY A 63 5.46 -7.19 -17.01
C GLY A 63 6.94 -6.96 -16.63
N THR A 64 7.24 -6.80 -15.35
CA THR A 64 8.63 -6.58 -14.89
C THR A 64 9.51 -7.81 -15.15
N ILE A 65 8.96 -9.02 -14.99
CA ILE A 65 9.67 -10.27 -15.28
C ILE A 65 9.94 -10.38 -16.79
N ILE A 66 8.95 -10.10 -17.63
CA ILE A 66 9.10 -10.13 -19.09
C ILE A 66 10.19 -9.15 -19.54
N PHE A 67 10.18 -7.92 -19.03
CA PHE A 67 11.21 -6.92 -19.37
C PHE A 67 12.60 -7.31 -18.88
N ALA A 68 12.71 -7.86 -17.66
CA ALA A 68 13.98 -8.32 -17.12
C ALA A 68 14.59 -9.46 -17.95
N VAL A 69 13.77 -10.44 -18.34
CA VAL A 69 14.20 -11.56 -19.18
C VAL A 69 14.59 -11.08 -20.57
N ALA A 70 13.77 -10.27 -21.23
CA ALA A 70 14.08 -9.73 -22.54
C ALA A 70 15.38 -8.90 -22.53
N GLY A 71 15.55 -8.03 -21.52
CA GLY A 71 16.78 -7.26 -21.34
C GLY A 71 18.00 -8.16 -21.12
N ALA A 72 17.88 -9.20 -20.29
CA ALA A 72 18.96 -10.16 -20.06
C ALA A 72 19.35 -10.93 -21.33
N VAL A 73 18.38 -11.31 -22.17
CA VAL A 73 18.65 -11.97 -23.46
C VAL A 73 19.40 -11.03 -24.41
N ILE A 74 18.96 -9.78 -24.54
CA ILE A 74 19.62 -8.79 -25.40
C ILE A 74 21.05 -8.54 -24.94
N MET A 75 21.26 -8.37 -23.64
CA MET A 75 22.60 -8.21 -23.07
C MET A 75 23.47 -9.45 -23.30
N GLY A 76 22.90 -10.66 -23.16
CA GLY A 76 23.61 -11.91 -23.43
C GLY A 76 24.08 -12.01 -24.88
N ILE A 77 23.23 -11.62 -25.85
CA ILE A 77 23.58 -11.59 -27.27
C ILE A 77 24.70 -10.56 -27.54
N ALA A 78 24.59 -9.36 -26.94
CA ALA A 78 25.60 -8.30 -27.10
C ALA A 78 26.97 -8.73 -26.56
N VAL A 79 27.01 -9.35 -25.37
CA VAL A 79 28.24 -9.86 -24.77
C VAL A 79 28.85 -10.97 -25.64
N TYR A 80 28.03 -11.90 -26.13
CA TYR A 80 28.49 -12.96 -27.02
C TYR A 80 29.13 -12.41 -28.31
N ALA A 81 28.47 -11.45 -28.96
CA ALA A 81 28.98 -10.81 -30.17
C ALA A 81 30.29 -10.04 -29.91
N TYR A 82 30.37 -9.31 -28.80
CA TYR A 82 31.58 -8.59 -28.40
C TYR A 82 32.77 -9.53 -28.18
N VAL A 83 32.58 -10.63 -27.44
CA VAL A 83 33.63 -11.61 -27.19
C VAL A 83 34.07 -12.31 -28.48
N LYS A 84 33.15 -12.56 -29.41
CA LYS A 84 33.49 -13.17 -30.71
C LYS A 84 34.33 -12.23 -31.58
N ASN A 85 33.89 -10.98 -31.76
CA ASN A 85 34.63 -10.02 -32.58
C ASN A 85 36.05 -9.77 -32.06
N ASN A 86 36.24 -9.70 -30.74
CA ASN A 86 37.58 -9.49 -30.18
C ASN A 86 38.52 -10.70 -30.41
N LYS A 87 37.98 -11.93 -30.49
CA LYS A 87 38.79 -13.12 -30.79
C LYS A 87 39.20 -13.21 -32.26
N ASP A 88 38.40 -12.64 -33.16
CA ASP A 88 38.71 -12.60 -34.58
C ASP A 88 39.80 -11.55 -34.88
N GLU A 89 39.93 -10.50 -34.07
CA GLU A 89 41.04 -9.52 -34.15
C GLU A 89 42.38 -10.09 -33.65
N ASP A 90 42.38 -10.91 -32.59
CA ASP A 90 43.59 -11.57 -32.06
C ASP A 90 44.12 -12.71 -32.95
N GLN A 91 43.32 -13.23 -33.89
CA GLN A 91 43.77 -14.25 -34.86
C GLN A 91 44.23 -13.68 -36.21
N LEU A 92 44.12 -12.37 -36.41
CA LEU A 92 44.59 -11.65 -37.60
C LEU A 92 45.84 -10.79 -37.34
N ALA A 93 46.34 -10.77 -36.09
CA ALA A 93 47.60 -10.15 -35.67
C ALA A 93 48.71 -11.20 -35.52
#